data_AF-S5MK94-F1
#
_entry.id   AF-S5MK94-F1
#
_cell.length_a   1.000
_cell.length_b   1.000
_cell.length_c   1.000
_cell.angle_alpha   90.00
_cell.angle_beta   90.00
_cell.angle_gamma   90.00
#
_symmetry.space_group_name_H-M   'P 1'
#
loop_
_entity.id
_entity.type
_entity.pdbx_description
1 polymer ?
#
loop_
_entity_poly.entity_id
_entity_poly.type
_entity_poly.pdbx_seq_one_letter_code
_entity_poly.pdbx_strand_id
1 'polypeptide(L)'
;MKCIIALTVLATLVLATEGKFCSSSAECGEGSCCTGGSFNRHCQSLAENGTPCQQPNKYDHYSTGCPCKEGLVCSAINYCQKA
;
A
#
# COMPACT_ATOMS: atom_id res chain seq x y z
N MET A 1 -22.93 26.08 -15.03
CA MET A 1 -22.17 26.47 -13.80
C MET A 1 -22.04 25.33 -12.79
N LYS A 2 -23.13 24.66 -12.41
CA LYS A 2 -23.10 23.50 -11.47
C LYS A 2 -22.24 22.32 -11.97
N CYS A 3 -22.26 22.05 -13.28
CA CYS A 3 -21.49 20.95 -13.88
C CYS A 3 -19.97 21.17 -13.86
N ILE A 4 -19.50 22.43 -13.88
CA ILE A 4 -18.06 22.75 -13.86
C ILE A 4 -17.47 22.41 -12.49
N ILE A 5 -18.21 22.73 -11.42
CA ILE A 5 -17.80 22.43 -10.03
C ILE A 5 -17.75 20.91 -9.79
N ALA A 6 -18.71 20.16 -10.34
CA ALA A 6 -18.73 18.70 -10.21
C ALA A 6 -17.53 18.03 -10.90
N LEU A 7 -17.11 18.55 -12.06
CA LEU A 7 -15.95 18.03 -12.81
C LEU A 7 -14.63 18.32 -12.12
N THR A 8 -14.47 19.50 -11.49
CA THR A 8 -13.24 19.84 -10.76
C THR A 8 -13.05 19.00 -9.50
N VAL A 9 -14.14 18.67 -8.78
CA VAL A 9 -14.09 17.81 -7.58
C VAL A 9 -13.76 16.35 -7.93
N LEU A 10 -14.24 15.86 -9.08
CA LEU A 10 -13.93 14.50 -9.52
C LEU A 10 -12.46 14.36 -9.94
N ALA A 11 -11.89 15.37 -10.60
CA ALA A 11 -10.50 15.35 -11.05
C ALA A 11 -9.48 15.37 -9.89
N THR A 12 -9.76 16.06 -8.79
CA THR A 12 -8.87 16.06 -7.61
C THR A 12 -8.88 14.74 -6.85
N LEU A 13 -9.99 13.99 -6.90
CA LEU A 13 -10.10 12.70 -6.21
C LEU A 13 -9.29 11.59 -6.93
N VAL A 14 -9.16 11.67 -8.25
CA VAL A 14 -8.42 10.67 -9.06
C VAL A 14 -6.91 10.75 -8.81
N LEU A 15 -6.35 11.93 -8.51
CA LEU A 15 -4.91 12.07 -8.20
C LEU A 15 -4.51 11.43 -6.86
N ALA A 16 -5.47 11.13 -5.98
CA ALA A 16 -5.20 10.52 -4.68
C ALA A 16 -5.04 8.99 -4.74
N THR A 17 -5.33 8.35 -5.87
CA THR A 17 -5.32 6.88 -5.98
C THR A 17 -4.00 6.30 -6.49
N GLU A 18 -3.10 7.12 -7.03
CA GLU A 18 -1.77 6.66 -7.43
C GLU A 18 -0.81 6.79 -6.25
N GLY A 19 -0.37 5.64 -5.70
CA GLY A 19 0.54 5.61 -4.56
C GLY A 19 1.83 6.37 -4.85
N LYS A 20 2.30 7.17 -3.88
CA LYS A 20 3.56 7.92 -3.96
C LYS A 20 4.72 6.97 -4.34
N PHE A 21 5.52 7.31 -5.34
CA PHE A 21 6.74 6.56 -5.67
C PHE A 21 7.71 6.51 -4.48
N CYS A 22 8.40 5.38 -4.30
CA CYS A 22 9.32 5.17 -3.19
C CYS A 22 10.47 4.23 -3.56
N SER A 23 11.61 4.38 -2.89
CA SER A 23 12.73 3.42 -2.96
C SER A 23 12.82 2.52 -1.71
N SER A 24 12.28 2.99 -0.58
CA SER A 24 12.27 2.29 0.71
C SER A 24 11.00 2.60 1.52
N SER A 25 10.64 1.76 2.49
CA SER A 25 9.44 2.01 3.33
C SER A 25 9.61 3.24 4.23
N ALA A 26 10.85 3.69 4.48
CA ALA A 26 11.13 4.91 5.24
C ALA A 26 10.66 6.20 4.53
N GLU A 27 10.45 6.15 3.21
CA GLU A 27 9.89 7.27 2.43
C GLU A 27 8.35 7.31 2.48
N CYS A 28 7.74 6.25 3.01
CA CYS A 28 6.31 6.12 3.19
C CYS A 28 5.90 6.57 4.60
N GLY A 29 4.65 7.02 4.74
CA GLY A 29 4.11 7.39 6.05
C GLY A 29 3.94 6.18 6.97
N GLU A 30 3.75 6.44 8.26
CA GLU A 30 3.41 5.38 9.23
C GLU A 30 2.21 4.56 8.76
N GLY A 31 2.25 3.24 9.01
CA GLY A 31 1.20 2.32 8.56
C GLY A 31 1.23 2.02 7.07
N SER A 32 2.33 2.31 6.38
CA SER A 32 2.55 1.99 4.96
C SER A 32 3.90 1.33 4.73
N CYS A 33 4.06 0.66 3.58
CA CYS A 33 5.34 0.14 3.11
C CYS A 33 5.58 0.51 1.64
N CYS A 34 6.83 0.36 1.19
CA CYS A 34 7.18 0.52 -0.22
C CYS A 34 7.13 -0.83 -0.95
N THR A 35 6.11 -1.02 -1.81
CA THR A 35 5.87 -2.28 -2.53
C THR A 35 5.86 -2.10 -4.05
N GLY A 36 6.03 -3.20 -4.79
CA GLY A 36 5.99 -3.24 -6.25
C GLY A 36 7.29 -3.78 -6.85
N GLY A 37 7.29 -4.00 -8.16
CA GLY A 37 8.48 -4.34 -8.92
C GLY A 37 9.40 -3.13 -9.12
N SER A 38 10.60 -3.37 -9.68
CA SER A 38 11.66 -2.36 -9.80
C SER A 38 11.27 -1.06 -10.49
N PHE A 39 10.28 -1.09 -11.38
CA PHE A 39 9.85 0.07 -12.19
C PHE A 39 8.50 0.67 -11.77
N ASN A 40 7.84 0.11 -10.76
CA ASN A 40 6.51 0.55 -10.30
C ASN A 40 6.38 0.52 -8.77
N ARG A 41 7.49 0.81 -8.07
CA ARG A 41 7.48 0.89 -6.61
C ARG A 41 6.64 2.07 -6.14
N HIS A 42 5.77 1.81 -5.17
CA HIS A 42 4.88 2.82 -4.62
C HIS A 42 4.57 2.51 -3.14
N CYS A 43 4.24 3.57 -2.40
CA CYS A 43 3.76 3.45 -1.05
C CYS A 43 2.36 2.85 -1.06
N GLN A 44 2.17 1.77 -0.31
CA GLN A 44 0.89 1.12 -0.09
C GLN A 44 0.66 0.96 1.41
N SER A 45 -0.58 1.06 1.85
CA SER A 45 -0.95 0.77 3.23
C SER A 45 -0.57 -0.67 3.63
N LEU A 46 -0.25 -0.87 4.91
CA LEU A 46 -0.08 -2.22 5.48
C LEU A 46 -1.34 -3.06 5.24
N ALA A 47 -1.12 -4.36 4.99
CA ALA A 47 -2.16 -5.30 4.62
C ALA A 47 -3.15 -5.54 5.77
N GLU A 48 -4.43 -5.62 5.42
CA GLU A 48 -5.53 -5.83 6.35
C GLU A 48 -5.88 -7.32 6.47
N ASN A 49 -6.73 -7.68 7.44
CA ASN A 49 -7.19 -9.05 7.59
C ASN A 49 -7.86 -9.56 6.30
N GLY A 50 -7.41 -10.71 5.80
CA GLY A 50 -7.92 -11.33 4.58
C GLY A 50 -7.34 -10.76 3.28
N THR A 51 -6.38 -9.81 3.34
CA THR A 51 -5.70 -9.31 2.13
C THR A 51 -4.35 -9.97 1.91
N PRO A 52 -3.85 -10.00 0.65
CA PRO A 52 -2.49 -10.49 0.37
C PRO A 52 -1.43 -9.73 1.15
N CYS A 53 -0.39 -10.43 1.57
CA CYS A 53 0.73 -9.87 2.31
C CYS A 53 2.05 -10.50 1.89
N GLN A 54 3.14 -9.84 2.25
CA GLN A 54 4.46 -10.44 2.24
C GLN A 54 5.05 -10.35 3.64
N GLN A 55 5.75 -11.41 4.07
CA GLN A 55 6.39 -11.42 5.38
C GLN A 55 7.46 -10.33 5.49
N PRO A 56 7.60 -9.66 6.65
CA PRO A 56 8.71 -8.75 6.93
C PRO A 56 10.04 -9.45 6.64
N ASN A 57 10.94 -8.74 5.95
CA ASN A 57 12.24 -9.27 5.58
C ASN A 57 13.34 -8.26 5.86
N LYS A 58 14.58 -8.76 6.02
CA LYS A 58 15.74 -7.96 6.41
C LYS A 58 16.14 -6.86 5.42
N TYR A 59 15.59 -6.87 4.21
CA TYR A 59 15.92 -5.91 3.16
C TYR A 59 14.83 -4.86 2.93
N ASP A 60 13.72 -4.91 3.69
CA ASP A 60 12.57 -4.01 3.50
C ASP A 60 12.09 -3.96 2.03
N HIS A 61 12.09 -5.13 1.37
CA HIS A 61 11.74 -5.25 -0.03
C HIS A 61 10.46 -6.07 -0.20
N TYR A 62 9.41 -5.41 -0.70
CA TYR A 62 8.10 -6.01 -0.90
C TYR A 62 7.71 -5.93 -2.38
N SER A 63 7.37 -7.06 -2.99
CA SER A 63 7.01 -7.13 -4.41
C SER A 63 5.54 -7.49 -4.63
N THR A 64 4.96 -8.29 -3.72
CA THR A 64 3.59 -8.80 -3.85
C THR A 64 2.59 -8.14 -2.91
N GLY A 65 3.05 -7.39 -1.90
CA GLY A 65 2.21 -6.67 -0.96
C GLY A 65 2.94 -6.29 0.32
N CYS A 66 2.37 -5.35 1.06
CA CYS A 66 2.94 -4.94 2.34
C CYS A 66 2.77 -6.01 3.43
N PRO A 67 3.58 -5.94 4.50
CA PRO A 67 3.32 -6.67 5.74
C PRO A 67 1.94 -6.38 6.31
N CYS A 68 1.44 -7.28 7.15
CA CYS A 68 0.19 -7.08 7.84
C CYS A 68 0.26 -5.93 8.86
N LYS A 69 -0.88 -5.30 9.11
CA LYS A 69 -1.08 -4.41 10.26
C LYS A 69 -0.76 -5.14 11.57
N GLU A 70 -0.43 -4.36 12.60
CA GLU A 70 -0.16 -4.88 13.94
C GLU A 70 -1.30 -5.77 14.45
N GLY A 71 -0.95 -6.86 15.14
CA GLY A 71 -1.91 -7.87 15.64
C GLY A 71 -2.38 -8.90 14.60
N LEU A 72 -1.90 -8.82 13.36
CA LEU A 72 -2.15 -9.82 12.32
C LEU A 72 -0.87 -10.56 11.94
N VAL A 73 -1.00 -11.80 11.50
CA VAL A 73 0.09 -12.64 11.02
C VAL A 73 -0.06 -12.89 9.53
N CYS A 74 1.04 -12.72 8.78
CA CYS A 74 1.10 -13.12 7.37
C CYS A 74 1.34 -14.62 7.29
N SER A 75 0.28 -15.36 6.94
CA SER A 75 0.28 -16.83 6.92
C SER A 75 1.10 -17.42 5.77
N ALA A 76 1.30 -18.75 5.80
CA ALA A 76 2.04 -19.47 4.77
C ALA A 76 1.42 -19.36 3.36
N ILE A 77 0.13 -19.01 3.25
CA ILE A 77 -0.55 -18.75 1.98
C ILE A 77 -0.44 -17.28 1.53
N ASN A 78 0.35 -16.45 2.23
CA ASN A 78 0.54 -15.02 1.95
C ASN A 78 -0.74 -14.17 2.09
N TYR A 79 -1.58 -14.50 3.07
CA TYR A 79 -2.73 -13.68 3.48
C TYR A 79 -2.66 -13.37 4.98
N CYS A 80 -3.05 -12.15 5.34
CA CYS A 80 -3.13 -11.73 6.74
C CYS A 80 -4.33 -12.37 7.44
N GLN A 81 -4.13 -12.82 8.66
CA GLN A 81 -5.18 -13.31 9.55
C GLN A 81 -4.87 -12.93 10.99
N LYS A 82 -5.88 -13.01 11.87
CA LYS A 82 -5.66 -12.83 13.32
C LYS A 82 -4.67 -13.88 13.84
N ALA A 83 -3.74 -13.42 14.68
CA ALA A 83 -2.78 -14.27 15.36
C ALA A 83 -3.48 -15.28 16.29
#